data_AF-A0A355FMZ1-F1
#
_entry.id   AF-A0A355FMZ1-F1
#
_cell.length_a   1.000
_cell.length_b   1.000
_cell.length_c   1.000
_cell.angle_alpha   90.00
_cell.angle_beta   90.00
_cell.angle_gamma   90.00
#
_symmetry.space_group_name_H-M   'P 1'
#
loop_
_entity.id
_entity.type
_entity.pdbx_description
1 polymer ?
#
loop_
_entity_poly.entity_id
_entity_poly.type
_entity_poly.pdbx_seq_one_letter_code
_entity_poly.pdbx_strand_id
1 'polypeptide(L)'
;MRKFRLLFLVIILLLTVASSVHGETEELIIGDIVVKGLARTDPQLVLKHLPVGIDDQWSAETEALIGQTLFETNIFDPFSIAISTEAMTGNKVRVIIQVEDAGYFMLHPYIYVFYLVGDLTESQFTQRIINPWGNGVSFSVGVNWKADDFANDAPGPWQSVGFDSLGANGSIYTYEFRNFEEHKKFNQRSFELNGQRHKLFMRHFINPN
;
A
#
# COMPACT_ATOMS: atom_id res chain seq x y z
N MET A 1 -13.03 -36.22 -49.62
CA MET A 1 -13.65 -36.15 -48.28
C MET A 1 -12.74 -35.57 -47.19
N ARG A 2 -11.47 -35.98 -47.06
CA ARG A 2 -10.55 -35.50 -46.01
C ARG A 2 -10.26 -33.98 -46.04
N LYS A 3 -10.11 -33.40 -47.25
CA LYS A 3 -9.88 -31.95 -47.44
C LYS A 3 -11.10 -31.09 -47.05
N PHE A 4 -12.32 -31.56 -47.31
CA PHE A 4 -13.57 -30.89 -46.92
C PHE A 4 -13.78 -30.89 -45.40
N ARG A 5 -13.45 -32.00 -44.71
CA ARG A 5 -13.50 -32.08 -43.25
C ARG A 5 -12.50 -31.14 -42.58
N LEU A 6 -11.31 -31.01 -43.15
CA LEU A 6 -10.30 -30.08 -42.65
C LEU A 6 -10.75 -28.62 -42.80
N LEU A 7 -11.32 -28.27 -43.96
CA LEU A 7 -11.83 -26.92 -44.23
C LEU A 7 -12.98 -26.56 -43.26
N PHE A 8 -13.88 -27.52 -43.01
CA PHE A 8 -15.00 -27.33 -42.09
C PHE A 8 -14.55 -27.13 -40.64
N LEU A 9 -13.52 -27.89 -40.19
CA LEU A 9 -12.91 -27.72 -38.87
C LEU A 9 -12.24 -26.36 -38.70
N VAL A 10 -11.54 -25.86 -39.73
CA VAL A 10 -10.91 -24.54 -39.71
C VAL A 10 -11.96 -23.43 -39.64
N ILE A 11 -13.09 -23.57 -40.35
CA ILE A 11 -14.19 -22.60 -40.31
C ILE A 11 -14.86 -22.58 -38.92
N ILE A 12 -15.09 -23.75 -38.32
CA ILE A 12 -15.62 -23.82 -36.95
C ILE A 12 -14.66 -23.18 -35.96
N LEU A 13 -13.35 -23.46 -36.08
CA LEU A 13 -12.33 -22.87 -35.22
C LEU A 13 -12.31 -21.34 -35.35
N LEU A 14 -12.38 -20.81 -36.58
CA LEU A 14 -12.44 -19.37 -36.83
C LEU A 14 -13.73 -18.74 -36.27
N LEU A 15 -14.87 -19.43 -36.38
CA LEU A 15 -16.14 -18.98 -35.80
C LEU A 15 -16.10 -18.97 -34.26
N THR A 16 -15.47 -19.97 -33.63
CA THR A 16 -15.28 -19.99 -32.17
C THR A 16 -14.33 -18.90 -31.69
N VAL A 17 -13.26 -18.63 -32.43
CA VAL A 17 -12.32 -17.54 -32.09
C VAL A 17 -12.99 -16.18 -32.30
N ALA A 18 -13.75 -15.99 -33.39
CA ALA A 18 -14.48 -14.74 -33.65
C ALA A 18 -15.60 -14.46 -32.64
N SER A 19 -16.29 -15.49 -32.15
CA SER A 19 -17.31 -15.34 -31.10
C SER A 19 -16.73 -15.14 -29.69
N SER A 20 -15.43 -15.33 -29.52
CA SER A 20 -14.70 -15.04 -28.27
C SER A 20 -14.25 -13.58 -28.16
N VAL A 21 -14.40 -12.78 -29.23
CA VAL A 21 -13.84 -11.42 -29.36
C VAL A 21 -14.89 -10.31 -29.20
N HIS A 22 -16.15 -10.62 -28.94
CA HIS A 22 -17.20 -9.61 -28.77
C HIS A 22 -18.03 -9.83 -27.50
N GLY A 23 -17.47 -9.35 -26.40
CA GLY A 23 -18.22 -8.61 -25.40
C GLY A 23 -17.53 -7.26 -25.25
N GLU A 24 -17.88 -6.28 -26.09
CA GLU A 24 -17.67 -4.87 -25.73
C GLU A 24 -18.52 -4.64 -24.48
N THR A 25 -17.90 -4.87 -23.32
CA THR A 25 -18.41 -4.40 -22.05
C THR A 25 -18.20 -2.90 -22.11
N GLU A 26 -19.29 -2.13 -22.10
CA GLU A 26 -19.18 -0.67 -21.99
C GLU A 26 -18.19 -0.35 -20.89
N GLU A 27 -17.16 0.44 -21.21
CA GLU A 27 -16.14 0.82 -20.23
C GLU A 27 -16.86 1.52 -19.08
N LEU A 28 -16.84 0.88 -17.91
CA LEU A 28 -17.41 1.46 -16.71
C LEU A 28 -16.52 2.59 -16.26
N ILE A 29 -17.13 3.72 -15.92
CA ILE A 29 -16.42 4.93 -15.50
C ILE A 29 -16.78 5.24 -14.05
N ILE A 30 -15.80 5.66 -13.27
CA ILE A 30 -16.01 6.09 -11.88
C ILE A 30 -16.78 7.40 -11.89
N GLY A 31 -18.04 7.37 -11.46
CA GLY A 31 -18.89 8.57 -11.34
C GLY A 31 -18.81 9.23 -9.97
N ASP A 32 -18.55 8.45 -8.92
CA ASP A 32 -18.52 8.89 -7.54
C ASP A 32 -17.70 7.91 -6.69
N ILE A 33 -17.11 8.39 -5.59
CA ILE A 33 -16.36 7.56 -4.64
C ILE A 33 -16.81 7.91 -3.23
N VAL A 34 -17.32 6.92 -2.49
CA VAL A 34 -17.83 7.09 -1.13
C VAL A 34 -17.01 6.23 -0.17
N VAL A 35 -16.48 6.86 0.88
CA VAL A 35 -15.72 6.19 1.94
C VAL A 35 -16.60 6.03 3.18
N LYS A 36 -16.65 4.82 3.74
CA LYS A 36 -17.48 4.45 4.90
C LYS A 36 -16.66 3.68 5.94
N GLY A 37 -17.07 3.73 7.21
CA GLY A 37 -16.49 2.95 8.31
C GLY A 37 -15.44 3.67 9.15
N LEU A 38 -14.91 4.80 8.69
CA LEU A 38 -13.94 5.59 9.43
C LEU A 38 -14.56 6.25 10.66
N ALA A 39 -13.85 6.18 11.78
CA ALA A 39 -14.21 6.82 13.05
C ALA A 39 -13.29 8.00 13.39
N ARG A 40 -12.05 7.99 12.86
CA ARG A 40 -10.99 8.95 13.15
C ARG A 40 -10.44 9.60 11.89
N THR A 41 -10.07 8.83 10.87
CA THR A 41 -9.47 9.37 9.65
C THR A 41 -10.46 10.21 8.85
N ASP A 42 -10.01 11.38 8.37
CA ASP A 42 -10.81 12.20 7.46
C ASP A 42 -11.03 11.47 6.11
N PRO A 43 -12.29 11.21 5.69
CA PRO A 43 -12.59 10.61 4.40
C PRO A 43 -11.94 11.34 3.19
N GLN A 44 -11.77 12.66 3.27
CA GLN A 44 -11.12 13.44 2.21
C GLN A 44 -9.65 13.08 2.03
N LEU A 45 -8.97 12.66 3.10
CA LEU A 45 -7.61 12.16 3.03
C LEU A 45 -7.54 10.87 2.21
N VAL A 46 -8.50 9.96 2.42
CA VAL A 46 -8.58 8.71 1.66
C VAL A 46 -8.76 9.02 0.18
N LEU A 47 -9.74 9.86 -0.17
CA LEU A 47 -10.01 10.26 -1.55
C LEU A 47 -8.78 10.89 -2.23
N LYS A 48 -8.07 11.76 -1.51
CA LYS A 48 -6.82 12.37 -2.01
C LYS A 48 -5.70 11.34 -2.20
N HIS A 49 -5.64 10.33 -1.34
CA HIS A 49 -4.61 9.30 -1.38
C HIS A 49 -4.89 8.23 -2.45
N LEU A 50 -6.12 8.07 -2.94
CA LEU A 50 -6.40 7.09 -3.99
C LEU A 50 -5.58 7.38 -5.26
N PRO A 51 -5.10 6.34 -5.96
CA PRO A 51 -4.40 6.49 -7.24
C PRO A 51 -5.36 6.67 -8.42
N VAL A 52 -6.67 6.73 -8.16
CA VAL A 52 -7.74 6.92 -9.13
C VAL A 52 -8.73 7.97 -8.63
N GLY A 53 -9.39 8.63 -9.55
CA GLY A 53 -10.37 9.68 -9.29
C GLY A 53 -11.67 9.47 -10.05
N ILE A 54 -12.50 10.50 -10.00
CA ILE A 54 -13.72 10.58 -10.81
C ILE A 54 -13.32 10.66 -12.30
N ASP A 55 -14.15 10.03 -13.14
CA ASP A 55 -14.00 9.89 -14.58
C ASP A 55 -12.87 8.93 -15.05
N ASP A 56 -12.16 8.28 -14.12
CA ASP A 56 -11.26 7.18 -14.45
C ASP A 56 -12.03 5.87 -14.77
N GLN A 57 -11.37 4.95 -15.47
CA GLN A 57 -11.94 3.65 -15.82
C GLN A 57 -12.04 2.73 -14.60
N TRP A 58 -13.21 2.12 -14.42
CA TRP A 58 -13.45 1.06 -13.44
C TRP A 58 -13.17 -0.31 -14.06
N SER A 59 -12.29 -1.06 -13.41
CA SER A 59 -11.97 -2.44 -13.76
C SER A 59 -11.56 -3.23 -12.50
N ALA A 60 -11.36 -4.54 -12.65
CA ALA A 60 -10.83 -5.37 -11.56
C ALA A 60 -9.40 -4.95 -11.15
N GLU A 61 -8.61 -4.45 -12.10
CA GLU A 61 -7.28 -3.90 -11.85
C GLU A 61 -7.36 -2.62 -11.01
N THR A 62 -8.31 -1.73 -11.32
CA THR A 62 -8.58 -0.52 -10.54
C THR A 62 -8.98 -0.86 -9.10
N GLU A 63 -9.88 -1.84 -8.92
CA GLU A 63 -10.27 -2.33 -7.59
C GLU A 63 -9.08 -2.87 -6.80
N ALA A 64 -8.27 -3.74 -7.42
CA ALA A 64 -7.09 -4.31 -6.79
C ALA A 64 -6.05 -3.23 -6.41
N LEU A 65 -5.88 -2.22 -7.27
CA LEU A 65 -4.98 -1.11 -7.03
C LEU A 65 -5.42 -0.27 -5.82
N ILE A 66 -6.71 0.07 -5.73
CA ILE A 66 -7.27 0.76 -4.54
C ILE A 66 -7.02 -0.07 -3.29
N GLY A 67 -7.37 -1.36 -3.31
CA GLY A 67 -7.22 -2.25 -2.17
C GLY A 67 -5.76 -2.33 -1.69
N GLN A 68 -4.83 -2.48 -2.64
CA GLN A 68 -3.41 -2.51 -2.34
C GLN A 68 -2.92 -1.17 -1.77
N THR A 69 -3.33 -0.04 -2.36
CA THR A 69 -2.94 1.29 -1.86
C THR A 69 -3.40 1.51 -0.43
N LEU A 70 -4.65 1.19 -0.11
CA LEU A 70 -5.19 1.33 1.24
C LEU A 70 -4.48 0.41 2.24
N PHE A 71 -4.19 -0.84 1.84
CA PHE A 71 -3.46 -1.80 2.68
C PHE A 71 -2.04 -1.30 3.00
N GLU A 72 -1.31 -0.77 2.01
CA GLU A 72 0.08 -0.32 2.16
C GLU A 72 0.25 0.88 3.11
N THR A 73 -0.83 1.65 3.35
CA THR A 73 -0.80 2.79 4.29
C THR A 73 -0.46 2.38 5.72
N ASN A 74 -0.83 1.15 6.13
CA ASN A 74 -0.77 0.70 7.51
C ASN A 74 -1.42 1.69 8.50
N ILE A 75 -2.47 2.41 8.10
CA ILE A 75 -3.30 3.23 9.00
C ILE A 75 -4.74 2.72 9.16
N PHE A 76 -5.12 1.74 8.34
CA PHE A 76 -6.43 1.10 8.32
C PHE A 76 -6.34 -0.34 8.81
N ASP A 77 -7.45 -0.88 9.35
CA ASP A 77 -7.53 -2.30 9.68
C ASP A 77 -7.53 -3.12 8.37
N PRO A 78 -6.52 -3.98 8.13
CA PRO A 78 -6.41 -4.75 6.89
C PRO A 78 -7.58 -5.71 6.64
N PHE A 79 -8.31 -6.12 7.69
CA PHE A 79 -9.46 -7.02 7.55
C PHE A 79 -10.79 -6.30 7.29
N SER A 80 -10.80 -4.97 7.43
CA SER A 80 -12.00 -4.14 7.20
C SER A 80 -12.14 -3.65 5.75
N ILE A 81 -11.06 -3.71 4.97
CA ILE A 81 -11.00 -3.15 3.61
C ILE A 81 -11.90 -3.96 2.69
N ALA A 82 -12.98 -3.35 2.22
CA ALA A 82 -13.85 -3.91 1.20
C ALA A 82 -14.24 -2.83 0.18
N ILE A 83 -14.20 -3.20 -1.10
CA ILE A 83 -14.54 -2.32 -2.22
C ILE A 83 -15.73 -2.93 -2.94
N SER A 84 -16.72 -2.11 -3.24
CA SER A 84 -17.92 -2.53 -3.97
C SER A 84 -18.40 -1.41 -4.88
N THR A 85 -19.30 -1.73 -5.80
CA THR A 85 -19.86 -0.75 -6.73
C THR A 85 -21.38 -0.74 -6.71
N GLU A 86 -21.94 0.44 -6.92
CA GLU A 86 -23.36 0.66 -7.20
C GLU A 86 -23.49 1.27 -8.61
N ALA A 87 -24.40 0.72 -9.42
CA ALA A 87 -24.68 1.28 -10.75
C ALA A 87 -25.26 2.70 -10.64
N MET A 88 -24.78 3.60 -11.51
CA MET A 88 -25.31 4.95 -11.68
C MET A 88 -25.97 5.09 -13.06
N THR A 89 -26.39 6.31 -13.42
CA THR A 89 -26.95 6.59 -14.75
C THR A 89 -25.88 6.46 -15.84
N GLY A 90 -26.18 5.75 -16.93
CA GLY A 90 -25.25 5.50 -18.03
C GLY A 90 -24.23 4.41 -17.70
N ASN A 91 -23.01 4.55 -18.21
CA ASN A 91 -21.88 3.65 -17.95
C ASN A 91 -21.11 4.00 -16.66
N LYS A 92 -21.72 4.78 -15.75
CA LYS A 92 -21.05 5.24 -14.52
C LYS A 92 -21.33 4.30 -13.35
N VAL A 93 -20.35 4.18 -12.47
CA VAL A 93 -20.45 3.46 -11.20
C VAL A 93 -20.06 4.34 -10.03
N ARG A 94 -20.73 4.15 -8.88
CA ARG A 94 -20.28 4.66 -7.60
C ARG A 94 -19.42 3.61 -6.93
N VAL A 95 -18.17 3.94 -6.63
CA VAL A 95 -17.27 3.08 -5.87
C VAL A 95 -17.51 3.33 -4.37
N ILE A 96 -17.76 2.26 -3.62
CA ILE A 96 -17.93 2.30 -2.17
C ILE A 96 -16.75 1.60 -1.53
N ILE A 97 -15.97 2.37 -0.77
CA ILE A 97 -14.83 1.90 -0.01
C ILE A 97 -15.26 1.81 1.45
N GLN A 98 -15.43 0.59 1.95
CA GLN A 98 -15.61 0.30 3.36
C GLN A 98 -14.24 0.06 3.99
N VAL A 99 -13.90 0.80 5.03
CA VAL A 99 -12.62 0.70 5.73
C VAL A 99 -12.74 1.27 7.15
N GLU A 100 -12.08 0.63 8.10
CA GLU A 100 -12.01 1.05 9.50
C GLU A 100 -10.60 1.53 9.86
N ASP A 101 -10.51 2.46 10.81
CA ASP A 101 -9.24 2.92 11.37
C ASP A 101 -8.53 1.79 12.11
N ALA A 102 -7.23 1.65 11.89
CA ALA A 102 -6.41 0.79 12.75
C ALA A 102 -6.38 1.32 14.20
N GLY A 103 -6.13 0.42 15.16
CA GLY A 103 -5.86 0.79 16.54
C GLY A 103 -4.64 1.71 16.64
N TYR A 104 -4.61 2.59 17.64
CA TYR A 104 -3.52 3.56 17.82
C TYR A 104 -2.12 2.93 17.87
N PHE A 105 -2.00 1.73 18.43
CA PHE A 105 -0.71 1.08 18.66
C PHE A 105 -0.53 -0.23 17.88
N MET A 106 -1.56 -0.65 17.14
CA MET A 106 -1.59 -1.96 16.50
C MET A 106 -2.53 -1.98 15.30
N LEU A 107 -2.06 -2.60 14.21
CA LEU A 107 -2.90 -2.95 13.06
C LEU A 107 -3.88 -4.07 13.42
N HIS A 108 -3.40 -5.09 14.13
CA HIS A 108 -4.20 -6.21 14.63
C HIS A 108 -3.54 -6.85 15.87
N PRO A 109 -4.30 -7.32 16.88
CA PRO A 109 -3.75 -7.84 18.13
C PRO A 109 -2.80 -9.03 17.98
N TYR A 110 -3.12 -9.98 17.08
CA TYR A 110 -2.27 -11.15 16.82
C TYR A 110 -0.88 -10.74 16.30
N ILE A 111 -0.84 -9.78 15.37
CA ILE A 111 0.38 -9.29 14.74
C ILE A 111 1.26 -8.54 15.75
N TYR A 112 0.65 -7.79 16.67
CA TYR A 112 1.35 -7.04 17.71
C TYR A 112 2.20 -7.93 18.63
N VAL A 113 1.68 -9.10 19.03
CA VAL A 113 2.41 -10.02 19.91
C VAL A 113 3.67 -10.56 19.24
N PHE A 114 3.64 -10.87 17.93
CA PHE A 114 4.85 -11.30 17.22
C PHE A 114 5.89 -10.20 17.12
N TYR A 115 5.48 -8.96 16.85
CA TYR A 115 6.41 -7.83 16.82
C TYR A 115 7.05 -7.61 18.18
N LEU A 116 6.27 -7.61 19.26
CA LEU A 116 6.81 -7.41 20.61
C LEU A 116 7.77 -8.53 21.02
N VAL A 117 7.43 -9.79 20.76
CA VAL A 117 8.31 -10.93 21.07
C VAL A 117 9.58 -10.89 20.22
N GLY A 118 9.45 -10.61 18.92
CA GLY A 118 10.59 -10.44 18.02
C GLY A 118 11.53 -9.32 18.48
N ASP A 119 10.96 -8.16 18.80
CA ASP A 119 11.70 -7.02 19.32
C ASP A 119 12.47 -7.38 20.59
N LEU A 120 11.81 -8.02 21.56
CA LEU A 120 12.47 -8.45 22.79
C LEU A 120 13.58 -9.47 22.54
N THR A 121 13.40 -10.42 21.61
CA THR A 121 14.47 -11.38 21.23
C THR A 121 15.65 -10.69 20.55
N GLU A 122 15.42 -9.58 19.88
CA GLU A 122 16.46 -8.76 19.22
C GLU A 122 17.06 -7.70 20.16
N SER A 123 16.66 -7.68 21.44
CA SER A 123 17.04 -6.65 22.41
C SER A 123 16.69 -5.23 21.92
N GLN A 124 15.52 -5.10 21.32
CA GLN A 124 14.95 -3.84 20.87
C GLN A 124 13.51 -3.66 21.34
N PHE A 125 13.04 -2.43 21.19
CA PHE A 125 11.67 -2.02 21.38
C PHE A 125 11.36 -1.02 20.28
N THR A 126 10.34 -1.31 19.47
CA THR A 126 9.79 -0.38 18.49
C THR A 126 8.32 -0.16 18.76
N GLN A 127 7.88 1.09 18.66
CA GLN A 127 6.48 1.43 18.81
C GLN A 127 6.07 2.45 17.77
N ARG A 128 4.93 2.21 17.12
CA ARG A 128 4.26 3.15 16.23
C ARG A 128 2.97 3.65 16.85
N ILE A 129 2.70 4.94 16.75
CA ILE A 129 1.40 5.57 17.04
C ILE A 129 0.76 5.90 15.70
N ILE A 130 -0.26 5.15 15.35
CA ILE A 130 -0.90 5.13 14.04
C ILE A 130 -1.94 6.24 13.95
N ASN A 131 -1.74 7.17 13.01
CA ASN A 131 -2.66 8.24 12.63
C ASN A 131 -3.48 8.84 13.79
N PRO A 132 -2.85 9.35 14.87
CA PRO A 132 -3.57 9.64 16.11
C PRO A 132 -4.59 10.77 15.99
N TRP A 133 -4.43 11.64 14.99
CA TRP A 133 -5.30 12.78 14.73
C TRP A 133 -6.16 12.64 13.47
N GLY A 134 -6.14 11.48 12.81
CA GLY A 134 -6.97 11.26 11.61
C GLY A 134 -6.53 12.01 10.36
N ASN A 135 -5.33 12.61 10.36
CA ASN A 135 -4.80 13.44 9.27
C ASN A 135 -3.77 12.73 8.37
N GLY A 136 -3.55 11.42 8.59
CA GLY A 136 -2.64 10.59 7.82
C GLY A 136 -1.22 10.54 8.35
N VAL A 137 -0.93 11.16 9.50
CA VAL A 137 0.42 11.21 10.06
C VAL A 137 0.56 10.18 11.18
N SER A 138 1.50 9.23 11.07
CA SER A 138 1.85 8.32 12.16
C SER A 138 3.26 8.60 12.67
N PHE A 139 3.54 8.22 13.91
CA PHE A 139 4.83 8.41 14.57
C PHE A 139 5.44 7.07 14.93
N SER A 140 6.76 6.94 14.84
CA SER A 140 7.48 5.77 15.32
C SER A 140 8.62 6.18 16.25
N VAL A 141 8.88 5.33 17.23
CA VAL A 141 10.03 5.41 18.12
C VAL A 141 10.63 4.03 18.24
N GLY A 142 11.94 3.96 18.42
CA GLY A 142 12.59 2.69 18.67
C GLY A 142 13.89 2.82 19.45
N VAL A 143 14.22 1.77 20.20
CA VAL A 143 15.46 1.65 20.96
C VAL A 143 15.98 0.22 20.82
N ASN A 144 17.27 0.06 20.60
CA ASN A 144 17.97 -1.22 20.69
C ASN A 144 19.12 -1.09 21.70
N TRP A 145 19.22 -2.05 22.62
CA TRP A 145 20.20 -2.08 23.70
C TRP A 145 21.14 -3.29 23.63
N LYS A 146 21.23 -3.95 22.47
CA LYS A 146 22.12 -5.09 22.26
C LYS A 146 23.58 -4.66 22.45
N ALA A 147 24.26 -5.29 23.39
CA ALA A 147 25.62 -4.91 23.81
C ALA A 147 26.75 -5.53 22.97
N ASP A 148 26.50 -6.64 22.26
CA ASP A 148 27.55 -7.46 21.63
C ASP A 148 27.38 -7.68 20.12
N ASP A 149 28.52 -7.59 19.43
CA ASP A 149 28.86 -7.88 18.02
C ASP A 149 27.99 -7.23 16.93
N PHE A 150 28.59 -6.21 16.29
CA PHE A 150 28.14 -5.56 15.06
C PHE A 150 28.20 -6.55 13.89
N ALA A 151 27.20 -7.43 13.79
CA ALA A 151 26.93 -8.11 12.55
C ALA A 151 26.38 -7.08 11.54
N ASN A 152 26.77 -7.16 10.26
CA ASN A 152 26.40 -6.17 9.23
C ASN A 152 24.88 -6.01 9.05
N ASP A 153 24.12 -6.98 9.54
CA ASP A 153 22.66 -7.11 9.56
C ASP A 153 22.01 -6.70 10.89
N ALA A 154 22.78 -6.53 11.97
CA ALA A 154 22.31 -6.12 13.29
C ALA A 154 23.29 -5.11 13.93
N PRO A 155 23.21 -3.82 13.55
CA PRO A 155 24.08 -2.80 14.12
C PRO A 155 23.81 -2.66 15.63
N GLY A 156 24.85 -2.30 16.40
CA GLY A 156 24.81 -2.12 17.85
C GLY A 156 23.79 -1.07 18.33
N PRO A 157 23.84 -0.65 19.60
CA PRO A 157 22.73 0.06 20.22
C PRO A 157 22.35 1.32 19.43
N TRP A 158 21.05 1.49 19.24
CA TRP A 158 20.51 2.57 18.44
C TRP A 158 19.23 3.13 19.05
N GLN A 159 18.95 4.39 18.71
CA GLN A 159 17.68 5.05 18.99
C GLN A 159 17.13 5.59 17.68
N SER A 160 15.84 5.41 17.45
CA SER A 160 15.16 5.96 16.29
C SER A 160 13.91 6.74 16.67
N VAL A 161 13.65 7.77 15.87
CA VAL A 161 12.38 8.49 15.84
C VAL A 161 12.00 8.70 14.38
N GLY A 162 10.73 8.53 14.08
CA GLY A 162 10.25 8.70 12.72
C GLY A 162 8.81 9.14 12.67
N PHE A 163 8.41 9.55 11.48
CA PHE A 163 7.02 9.75 11.14
C PHE A 163 6.78 9.36 9.68
N ASP A 164 5.55 8.93 9.41
CA ASP A 164 5.03 8.71 8.08
C ASP A 164 3.81 9.60 7.86
N SER A 165 3.61 10.08 6.65
CA SER A 165 2.48 10.93 6.27
C SER A 165 1.91 10.47 4.93
N LEU A 166 0.58 10.33 4.86
CA LEU A 166 -0.12 10.03 3.63
C LEU A 166 -0.10 11.22 2.67
N GLY A 167 0.46 10.99 1.49
CA GLY A 167 0.46 11.89 0.34
C GLY A 167 -0.70 11.61 -0.61
N ALA A 168 -0.72 12.32 -1.74
CA ALA A 168 -1.70 12.07 -2.80
C ALA A 168 -1.29 10.88 -3.68
N ASN A 169 -2.25 10.29 -4.39
CA ASN A 169 -2.01 9.30 -5.46
C ASN A 169 -1.13 8.12 -5.01
N GLY A 170 -1.44 7.53 -3.86
CA GLY A 170 -0.73 6.38 -3.29
C GLY A 170 0.62 6.71 -2.67
N SER A 171 1.01 8.00 -2.60
CA SER A 171 2.30 8.39 -2.05
C SER A 171 2.32 8.30 -0.52
N ILE A 172 3.40 7.79 0.05
CA ILE A 172 3.68 7.80 1.49
C ILE A 172 5.02 8.48 1.70
N TYR A 173 5.04 9.53 2.52
CA TYR A 173 6.26 10.25 2.87
C TYR A 173 6.76 9.77 4.22
N THR A 174 7.94 9.18 4.25
CA THR A 174 8.55 8.67 5.49
C THR A 174 9.81 9.44 5.83
N TYR A 175 9.90 9.89 7.07
CA TYR A 175 11.11 10.43 7.66
C TYR A 175 11.49 9.58 8.87
N GLU A 176 12.73 9.09 8.90
CA GLU A 176 13.27 8.35 10.05
C GLU A 176 14.68 8.86 10.35
N PHE A 177 14.89 9.27 11.59
CA PHE A 177 16.20 9.48 12.16
C PHE A 177 16.58 8.26 12.99
N ARG A 178 17.80 7.76 12.81
CA ARG A 178 18.36 6.68 13.62
C ARG A 178 19.79 7.03 14.00
N ASN A 179 20.06 7.13 15.30
CA ASN A 179 21.40 7.29 15.83
C ASN A 179 21.99 5.91 16.09
N PHE A 180 23.11 5.59 15.44
CA PHE A 180 23.92 4.42 15.78
C PHE A 180 24.98 4.88 16.78
N GLU A 181 25.24 4.12 17.86
CA GLU A 181 26.26 4.52 18.83
C GLU A 181 27.59 4.91 18.14
N GLU A 182 28.05 6.11 18.46
CA GLU A 182 29.12 6.83 17.76
C GLU A 182 30.50 6.27 18.15
N HIS A 183 30.88 5.10 17.63
CA HIS A 183 32.25 4.61 17.79
C HIS A 183 33.19 5.16 16.71
N LYS A 184 34.07 6.07 17.15
CA LYS A 184 35.09 6.81 16.36
C LYS A 184 35.98 5.96 15.41
N LYS A 185 36.05 4.63 15.56
CA LYS A 185 36.82 3.75 14.65
C LYS A 185 36.08 3.42 13.36
N PHE A 186 34.74 3.41 13.35
CA PHE A 186 33.93 3.15 12.15
C PHE A 186 33.70 4.43 11.33
N ASN A 187 33.64 5.58 12.00
CA ASN A 187 33.45 6.92 11.40
C ASN A 187 34.72 7.51 10.74
N GLN A 188 35.83 6.76 10.68
CA GLN A 188 37.04 7.15 9.94
C GLN A 188 37.24 6.27 8.69
N ARG A 189 36.24 6.26 7.82
CA ARG A 189 36.45 6.20 6.36
C ARG A 189 35.49 7.19 5.75
N SER A 190 36.06 8.15 5.02
CA SER A 190 35.35 9.27 4.40
C SER A 190 34.18 8.76 3.56
N PHE A 191 32.97 8.94 4.06
CA PHE A 191 31.76 8.95 3.26
C PHE A 191 31.10 10.31 3.50
N GLU A 192 31.21 11.21 2.52
CA GLU A 192 30.27 12.33 2.42
C GLU A 192 28.90 11.75 2.06
N LEU A 193 28.11 11.38 3.07
CA LEU A 193 26.67 11.22 2.92
C LEU A 193 26.02 11.72 4.21
N ASN A 194 25.60 12.99 4.19
CA ASN A 194 24.71 13.58 5.18
C ASN A 194 23.42 12.75 5.28
N GLY A 195 23.41 11.76 6.15
CA GLY A 195 22.37 11.43 7.15
C GLY A 195 20.87 11.55 6.80
N GLN A 196 20.46 11.51 5.53
CA GLN A 196 19.07 11.52 5.12
C GLN A 196 18.83 10.37 4.15
N ARG A 197 18.13 9.34 4.62
CA ARG A 197 17.61 8.30 3.73
C ARG A 197 16.19 8.68 3.32
N HIS A 198 16.07 9.45 2.25
CA HIS A 198 14.79 9.67 1.58
C HIS A 198 14.43 8.38 0.84
N LYS A 199 13.49 7.60 1.36
CA LYS A 199 12.89 6.49 0.61
C LYS A 199 11.63 7.01 -0.07
N LEU A 200 11.82 7.63 -1.23
CA LEU A 200 10.72 7.96 -2.13
C LEU A 200 10.30 6.65 -2.81
N PHE A 201 9.21 6.03 -2.36
CA PHE A 201 8.58 4.96 -3.15
C PHE A 201 7.87 5.61 -4.33
N MET A 202 8.57 5.79 -5.45
CA MET A 202 7.90 6.03 -6.73
C MET A 202 7.55 4.67 -7.33
N ARG A 203 6.26 4.34 -7.42
CA ARG A 203 5.84 3.25 -8.31
C ARG A 203 6.16 3.65 -9.74
N HIS A 204 6.85 2.76 -10.44
CA HIS A 204 6.91 2.79 -11.91
C HIS A 204 5.49 2.66 -12.45
N PHE A 205 5.04 3.67 -13.18
CA PHE A 205 3.92 3.50 -14.10
C PHE A 205 4.39 2.58 -15.23
N ILE A 206 3.75 1.43 -15.39
CA ILE A 206 3.78 0.73 -16.68
C ILE A 206 2.82 1.53 -17.56
N ASN A 207 3.37 2.26 -18.52
CA ASN A 207 2.60 2.94 -19.54
C ASN A 207 2.09 1.87 -20.53
N PRO A 208 0.77 1.65 -20.67
CA PRO A 208 0.27 0.78 -21.72
C PRO A 208 0.33 1.57 -23.03
N ASN A 209 1.26 1.18 -23.92
CA ASN A 209 1.09 1.39 -25.35
C ASN A 209 0.33 0.20 -25.93
#